data_AF-A0A011N6H4-F1
#
_entry.id   AF-A0A011N6H4-F1
#
_cell.length_a   1.000
_cell.length_b   1.000
_cell.length_c   1.000
_cell.angle_alpha   90.00
_cell.angle_beta   90.00
_cell.angle_gamma   90.00
#
_symmetry.space_group_name_H-M   'P 1'
#
loop_
_entity.id
_entity.type
_entity.pdbx_description
1 polymer ?
#
loop_
_entity_poly.entity_id
_entity_poly.type
_entity_poly.pdbx_seq_one_letter_code
_entity_poly.pdbx_strand_id
1 'polypeptide(L)'
;MPAIAVMSGKIKAGARNHDIVGGLDLVATFAKLGGVELPKNDREGKQIIFDSIDMSPLLFGTGKSRRKSWFYFTESERSPGAARVGNYKAVFNLGGDDGQATGGLAVDSNLGWKGAEKDVATAPPIFDLWQDPQERYASPFTAGTPRCASAWRP
;
A
#
# COMPACT_ATOMS: atom_id res chain seq x y z
N MET A 1 7.99 -0.50 5.75
CA MET A 1 9.26 0.07 5.21
C MET A 1 9.45 1.49 5.73
N PRO A 2 10.59 1.81 6.36
CA PRO A 2 10.93 3.19 6.69
C PRO A 2 11.40 3.95 5.44
N ALA A 3 11.06 5.24 5.33
CA ALA A 3 11.52 6.12 4.25
C ALA A 3 11.92 7.49 4.81
N ILE A 4 13.14 7.94 4.50
CA ILE A 4 13.70 9.22 4.95
C ILE A 4 14.31 9.90 3.73
N ALA A 5 13.98 11.18 3.52
CA ALA A 5 14.56 12.00 2.47
C ALA A 5 15.31 13.19 3.08
N VAL A 6 16.53 13.43 2.62
CA VAL A 6 17.39 14.52 3.12
C VAL A 6 17.99 15.27 1.95
N MET A 7 17.78 16.59 1.91
CA MET A 7 18.43 17.47 0.94
C MET A 7 18.61 18.85 1.57
N SER A 8 19.85 19.17 1.92
CA SER A 8 20.17 20.43 2.60
C SER A 8 19.72 21.64 1.77
N GLY A 9 19.08 22.60 2.43
CA GLY A 9 18.58 23.83 1.79
C GLY A 9 17.34 23.65 0.89
N LYS A 10 16.88 22.43 0.63
CA LYS A 10 15.67 22.18 -0.19
C LYS A 10 14.55 21.45 0.55
N ILE A 11 14.88 20.44 1.35
CA ILE A 11 13.91 19.69 2.16
C ILE A 11 13.94 20.24 3.59
N LYS A 12 12.77 20.62 4.11
CA LYS A 12 12.63 21.12 5.48
C LYS A 12 12.96 20.02 6.48
N ALA A 13 13.90 20.30 7.39
CA ALA A 13 14.27 19.36 8.45
C ALA A 13 13.08 19.06 9.39
N GLY A 14 12.96 17.79 9.80
CA GLY A 14 11.93 17.34 10.74
C GLY A 14 10.49 17.35 10.19
N ALA A 15 10.30 17.59 8.90
CA ALA A 15 8.99 17.49 8.27
C ALA A 15 8.47 16.04 8.31
N ARG A 16 7.17 15.88 8.55
CA ARG A 16 6.47 14.59 8.53
C ARG A 16 5.40 14.62 7.44
N ASN A 17 5.23 13.50 6.74
CA ASN A 17 4.21 13.34 5.73
C ASN A 17 3.54 11.96 5.89
N HIS A 18 2.22 11.89 5.65
CA HIS A 18 1.38 10.71 5.75
C HIS A 18 0.70 10.33 4.41
N ASP A 19 1.08 11.00 3.32
CA ASP A 19 0.67 10.71 1.95
C ASP A 19 1.21 9.34 1.51
N ILE A 20 0.53 8.74 0.53
CA ILE A 20 0.95 7.48 -0.05
C ILE A 20 2.17 7.72 -0.95
N VAL A 21 3.30 7.14 -0.57
CA VAL A 21 4.58 7.19 -1.29
C VAL A 21 5.27 5.82 -1.21
N GLY A 22 6.06 5.48 -2.23
CA GLY A 22 6.89 4.27 -2.17
C GLY A 22 8.02 4.25 -3.18
N GLY A 23 8.78 3.16 -3.19
CA GLY A 23 10.00 3.04 -4.02
C GLY A 23 9.77 3.20 -5.52
N LEU A 24 8.57 2.87 -6.00
CA LEU A 24 8.15 3.06 -7.40
C LEU A 24 8.30 4.51 -7.88
N ASP A 25 8.10 5.47 -6.98
CA ASP A 25 8.07 6.89 -7.31
C ASP A 25 9.47 7.52 -7.48
N LEU A 26 10.53 6.79 -7.11
CA LEU A 26 11.91 7.29 -7.20
C LEU A 26 12.35 7.57 -8.63
N VAL A 27 11.89 6.76 -9.60
CA VAL A 27 12.27 6.91 -11.02
C VAL A 27 11.81 8.25 -11.58
N ALA A 28 10.51 8.57 -11.46
CA ALA A 28 9.96 9.85 -11.91
C ALA A 28 10.55 11.05 -11.15
N THR A 29 10.71 10.90 -9.84
CA THR A 29 11.24 11.98 -8.98
C THR A 29 12.69 12.30 -9.35
N PHE A 30 13.57 11.31 -9.49
CA PHE A 30 14.97 11.53 -9.86
C PHE A 30 15.13 11.99 -11.32
N ALA A 31 14.32 11.47 -12.25
CA ALA A 31 14.31 11.96 -13.62
C ALA A 31 13.97 13.47 -13.66
N LYS A 32 12.95 13.90 -12.91
CA LYS A 32 12.57 15.32 -12.81
C LYS A 32 13.68 16.17 -12.19
N LEU A 33 14.31 15.69 -11.12
CA LEU A 33 15.42 16.40 -10.46
C LEU A 33 16.67 16.48 -11.35
N GLY A 34 16.90 15.47 -12.18
CA GLY A 34 18.00 15.43 -13.16
C GLY A 34 17.70 16.16 -14.47
N GLY A 35 16.48 16.69 -14.66
CA GLY A 35 16.08 17.35 -15.92
C GLY A 35 15.94 16.39 -17.10
N VAL A 36 15.75 15.09 -16.84
CA VAL A 36 15.63 14.05 -17.86
C VAL A 36 14.15 13.70 -18.05
N GLU A 37 13.70 13.62 -19.30
CA GLU A 37 12.37 13.09 -19.62
C GLU A 37 12.37 11.56 -19.64
N LEU A 38 11.33 10.95 -19.07
CA LEU A 38 11.15 9.51 -19.11
C LEU A 38 10.83 9.04 -20.55
N PRO A 39 11.37 7.89 -20.98
CA PRO A 39 11.13 7.37 -22.34
C PRO A 39 9.65 7.04 -22.54
N LYS A 40 9.09 7.48 -23.67
CA LYS A 40 7.67 7.25 -23.99
C LYS A 40 7.41 5.90 -24.65
N ASN A 41 8.44 5.34 -25.30
CA ASN A 41 8.37 4.08 -26.03
C ASN A 41 9.47 3.13 -25.56
N ASP A 42 9.19 1.83 -25.63
CA ASP A 42 10.17 0.77 -25.41
C ASP A 42 11.06 0.56 -26.64
N ARG A 43 11.96 -0.43 -26.57
CA ARG A 43 12.87 -0.78 -27.68
C ARG A 43 12.14 -1.32 -28.91
N GLU A 44 10.90 -1.78 -28.75
CA GLU A 44 10.04 -2.31 -29.81
C GLU A 44 9.04 -1.24 -30.32
N GLY A 45 9.14 -0.01 -29.84
CA GLY A 45 8.27 1.10 -30.22
C GLY A 45 6.88 1.10 -29.55
N LYS A 46 6.63 0.23 -28.56
CA LYS A 46 5.37 0.21 -27.80
C LYS A 46 5.40 1.27 -26.71
N GLN A 47 4.24 1.86 -26.42
CA GLN A 47 4.13 2.90 -25.40
C GLN A 47 4.45 2.33 -24.01
N ILE A 48 5.33 3.02 -23.27
CA ILE A 48 5.61 2.73 -21.87
C ILE A 48 4.68 3.55 -20.99
N ILE A 49 4.00 2.88 -20.07
CA ILE A 49 3.24 3.52 -18.99
C ILE A 49 4.04 3.31 -17.72
N PHE A 50 4.50 4.40 -17.12
CA PHE A 50 5.14 4.36 -15.82
C PHE A 50 4.10 4.54 -14.72
N ASP A 51 4.12 3.63 -13.76
CA ASP A 51 3.35 3.78 -12.53
C ASP A 51 3.98 4.78 -11.55
N SER A 52 5.18 5.30 -11.86
CA SER A 52 5.91 6.24 -11.02
C SER A 52 5.31 7.65 -11.10
N ILE A 53 5.20 8.31 -9.93
CA ILE A 53 4.70 9.67 -9.81
C ILE A 53 5.80 10.56 -9.25
N ASP A 54 5.96 11.76 -9.82
CA ASP A 54 6.89 12.75 -9.29
C ASP A 54 6.48 13.22 -7.89
N MET A 55 7.36 12.98 -6.91
CA MET A 55 7.21 13.37 -5.50
C MET A 55 7.93 14.67 -5.16
N SER A 56 8.53 15.37 -6.13
CA SER A 56 9.16 16.66 -5.90
C SER A 56 8.27 17.69 -5.20
N PRO A 57 6.95 17.80 -5.46
CA PRO A 57 6.10 18.75 -4.75
C PRO A 57 5.96 18.42 -3.26
N LEU A 58 5.92 17.12 -2.95
CA LEU A 58 5.86 16.60 -1.59
C LEU A 58 7.18 16.85 -0.85
N LEU A 59 8.32 16.62 -1.51
CA LEU A 59 9.65 16.78 -0.91
C LEU A 59 9.97 18.26 -0.62
N PHE A 60 9.60 19.16 -1.53
CA PHE A 60 9.87 20.60 -1.39
C PHE A 60 8.76 21.37 -0.69
N GLY A 61 7.69 20.69 -0.23
CA GLY A 61 6.59 21.31 0.49
C GLY A 61 5.74 22.26 -0.35
N THR A 62 5.77 22.13 -1.68
CA THR A 62 4.96 22.94 -2.61
C THR A 62 3.60 22.32 -2.89
N GLY A 63 3.39 21.04 -2.52
CA GLY A 63 2.11 20.35 -2.70
C GLY A 63 2.05 18.97 -2.05
N LYS A 64 0.91 18.29 -2.23
CA LYS A 64 0.68 16.91 -1.79
C LYS A 64 1.09 15.90 -2.86
N SER A 65 1.24 14.64 -2.46
CA SER A 65 1.37 13.54 -3.42
C SER A 65 0.13 13.48 -4.34
N ARG A 66 0.35 13.28 -5.64
CA ARG A 66 -0.75 12.99 -6.60
C ARG A 66 -1.25 11.55 -6.47
N ARG A 67 -0.53 10.70 -5.75
CA ARG A 67 -0.89 9.29 -5.56
C ARG A 67 -2.04 9.19 -4.56
N LYS A 68 -3.16 8.63 -5.02
CA LYS A 68 -4.33 8.32 -4.19
C LYS A 68 -4.51 6.84 -3.91
N SER A 69 -3.85 5.98 -4.70
CA SER A 69 -3.96 4.54 -4.62
C SER A 69 -2.61 3.83 -4.68
N TRP A 70 -2.57 2.65 -4.06
CA TRP A 70 -1.43 1.73 -4.07
C TRP A 70 -1.94 0.31 -4.33
N PHE A 71 -1.25 -0.42 -5.20
CA PHE A 71 -1.58 -1.80 -5.53
C PHE A 71 -0.47 -2.72 -5.05
N TYR A 72 -0.84 -3.81 -4.39
CA TYR A 72 0.06 -4.81 -3.87
C TYR A 72 -0.09 -6.07 -4.72
N PHE A 73 0.99 -6.46 -5.40
CA PHE A 73 1.05 -7.66 -6.23
C PHE A 73 1.77 -8.78 -5.49
N THR A 74 1.30 -10.01 -5.70
CA THR A 74 1.98 -11.24 -5.28
C THR A 74 2.68 -11.87 -6.48
N GLU A 75 3.65 -12.75 -6.24
CA GLU A 75 4.54 -13.26 -7.29
C GLU A 75 3.81 -14.08 -8.37
N SER A 76 2.69 -14.72 -8.02
CA SER A 76 1.96 -15.64 -8.89
C SER A 76 0.73 -15.03 -9.56
N GLU A 77 0.25 -13.86 -9.12
CA GLU A 77 -1.02 -13.32 -9.58
C GLU A 77 -0.84 -12.05 -10.42
N ARG A 78 -1.49 -12.05 -11.59
CA ARG A 78 -1.55 -10.89 -12.50
C ARG A 78 -2.52 -9.80 -12.00
N SER A 79 -3.35 -10.14 -11.01
CA SER A 79 -4.28 -9.25 -10.33
C SER A 79 -3.67 -8.82 -8.98
N PRO A 80 -3.94 -7.58 -8.51
CA PRO A 80 -3.43 -7.14 -7.23
C PRO A 80 -4.07 -7.92 -6.08
N GLY A 81 -3.24 -8.55 -5.24
CA GLY A 81 -3.67 -9.25 -4.02
C GLY A 81 -4.23 -8.29 -2.96
N ALA A 82 -3.86 -7.01 -2.99
CA ALA A 82 -4.55 -5.96 -2.25
C ALA A 82 -4.50 -4.61 -2.98
N ALA A 83 -5.50 -3.76 -2.72
CA ALA A 83 -5.53 -2.39 -3.21
C ALA A 83 -5.82 -1.43 -2.06
N ARG A 84 -5.00 -0.39 -1.92
CA ARG A 84 -5.20 0.72 -0.99
C ARG A 84 -5.67 1.94 -1.75
N VAL A 85 -6.70 2.61 -1.25
CA VAL A 85 -7.18 3.91 -1.73
C VAL A 85 -7.35 4.82 -0.52
N GLY A 86 -6.52 5.85 -0.41
CA GLY A 86 -6.47 6.72 0.77
C GLY A 86 -6.11 5.94 2.04
N ASN A 87 -6.99 5.99 3.04
CA ASN A 87 -6.85 5.27 4.30
C ASN A 87 -7.39 3.84 4.25
N TYR A 88 -8.17 3.47 3.22
CA TYR A 88 -8.77 2.13 3.14
C TYR A 88 -7.90 1.17 2.33
N LYS A 89 -7.82 -0.09 2.78
CA LYS A 89 -7.18 -1.20 2.05
C LYS A 89 -8.17 -2.35 1.91
N ALA A 90 -8.40 -2.77 0.67
CA ALA A 90 -9.13 -3.99 0.34
C ALA A 90 -8.13 -5.11 0.05
N VAL A 91 -8.32 -6.27 0.69
CA VAL A 91 -7.45 -7.43 0.52
C VAL A 91 -8.22 -8.51 -0.25
N PHE A 92 -7.76 -8.84 -1.44
CA PHE A 92 -8.37 -9.83 -2.34
C PHE A 92 -7.74 -11.20 -2.20
N ASN A 93 -6.43 -11.24 -1.91
CA ASN A 93 -5.66 -12.44 -1.68
C ASN A 93 -5.00 -12.35 -0.30
N LEU A 94 -5.30 -13.32 0.57
CA LEU A 94 -4.74 -13.44 1.92
C LEU A 94 -3.40 -14.20 1.96
N GLY A 95 -2.79 -14.47 0.80
CA GLY A 95 -1.56 -15.25 0.63
C GLY A 95 -0.28 -14.60 1.16
N GLY A 96 -0.37 -13.59 2.03
CA GLY A 96 0.78 -12.93 2.64
C GLY A 96 0.48 -12.64 4.09
N ASP A 97 1.10 -13.41 4.97
CA ASP A 97 0.99 -13.34 6.42
C ASP A 97 2.08 -12.47 7.07
N ASP A 98 2.71 -11.57 6.32
CA ASP A 98 3.89 -10.80 6.76
C ASP A 98 5.00 -11.70 7.38
N GLY A 99 5.03 -13.01 7.05
CA GLY A 99 5.97 -13.99 7.63
C GLY A 99 5.64 -14.45 9.06
N GLN A 100 4.40 -14.26 9.53
CA GLN A 100 3.94 -14.72 10.84
C GLN A 100 3.70 -16.24 10.85
N ALA A 101 4.26 -16.96 11.82
CA ALA A 101 3.98 -18.39 11.96
C ALA A 101 2.50 -18.63 12.34
N THR A 102 1.78 -19.42 11.55
CA THR A 102 0.46 -19.98 11.88
C THR A 102 0.59 -21.03 12.98
N GLY A 103 -0.26 -20.99 14.01
CA GLY A 103 -0.32 -22.02 15.06
C GLY A 103 -0.47 -21.46 16.47
N GLY A 104 -0.35 -22.31 17.49
CA GLY A 104 -0.58 -21.99 18.91
C GLY A 104 0.34 -20.94 19.55
N LEU A 105 1.23 -20.32 18.77
CA LEU A 105 2.11 -19.21 19.17
C LEU A 105 1.77 -17.90 18.43
N ALA A 106 0.80 -17.92 17.50
CA ALA A 106 0.32 -16.74 16.80
C ALA A 106 -0.55 -15.90 17.74
N VAL A 107 -0.35 -14.57 17.72
CA VAL A 107 -1.16 -13.61 18.49
C VAL A 107 -2.64 -13.66 18.07
N ASP A 108 -2.90 -14.16 16.86
CA ASP A 108 -4.21 -14.54 16.36
C ASP A 108 -4.06 -15.82 15.51
N SER A 109 -4.84 -16.85 15.82
CA SER A 109 -4.92 -18.10 15.04
C SER A 109 -5.33 -17.87 13.57
N ASN A 110 -5.84 -16.68 13.24
CA ASN A 110 -6.13 -16.29 11.87
C ASN A 110 -4.96 -15.69 11.09
N LEU A 111 -3.91 -15.25 11.79
CA LEU A 111 -2.67 -14.73 11.22
C LEU A 111 -1.69 -15.89 10.98
N GLY A 112 -1.12 -15.93 9.78
CA GLY A 112 -0.08 -16.88 9.39
C GLY A 112 -0.34 -17.59 8.06
N TRP A 113 0.70 -18.24 7.54
CA TRP A 113 0.73 -18.91 6.25
C TRP A 113 -0.25 -20.07 6.26
N LYS A 114 -1.35 -19.93 5.50
CA LYS A 114 -2.45 -20.91 5.46
C LYS A 114 -2.46 -21.77 4.19
N GLY A 115 -1.39 -21.74 3.40
CA GLY A 115 -1.25 -22.51 2.16
C GLY A 115 -0.89 -21.65 0.95
N ALA A 116 -0.57 -22.31 -0.17
CA ALA A 116 -0.11 -21.67 -1.40
C ALA A 116 -1.21 -20.87 -2.14
N GLU A 117 -2.48 -21.18 -1.88
CA GLU A 117 -3.63 -20.48 -2.45
C GLU A 117 -4.68 -20.31 -1.36
N LYS A 118 -5.13 -19.07 -1.16
CA LYS A 118 -6.32 -18.77 -0.36
C LYS A 118 -7.24 -17.87 -1.17
N ASP A 119 -8.47 -18.35 -1.34
CA ASP A 119 -9.47 -17.88 -2.29
C ASP A 119 -9.64 -16.36 -2.38
N VAL A 120 -9.84 -15.92 -3.61
CA VAL A 120 -10.37 -14.60 -3.97
C VAL A 120 -11.72 -14.42 -3.29
N ALA A 121 -11.76 -13.63 -2.23
CA ALA A 121 -13.01 -13.35 -1.54
C ALA A 121 -13.97 -12.60 -2.48
N THR A 122 -15.17 -13.15 -2.71
CA THR A 122 -16.24 -12.49 -3.50
C THR A 122 -16.58 -11.09 -2.95
N ALA A 123 -16.41 -10.90 -1.64
CA ALA A 123 -16.38 -9.60 -0.98
C ALA A 123 -15.05 -9.48 -0.21
N PRO A 124 -14.09 -8.63 -0.64
CA PRO A 124 -12.82 -8.47 0.06
C PRO A 124 -13.03 -7.81 1.42
N PRO A 125 -12.38 -8.26 2.50
CA PRO A 125 -12.32 -7.48 3.73
C PRO A 125 -11.66 -6.13 3.46
N ILE A 126 -12.29 -5.05 3.96
CA ILE A 126 -11.79 -3.68 3.87
C ILE A 126 -11.33 -3.23 5.26
N PHE A 127 -10.11 -2.71 5.36
CA PHE A 127 -9.52 -2.20 6.59
C PHE A 127 -9.30 -0.68 6.50
N ASP A 128 -9.53 0.04 7.61
CA ASP A 128 -9.15 1.45 7.75
C ASP A 128 -7.79 1.55 8.43
N LEU A 129 -6.74 1.83 7.66
CA LEU A 129 -5.36 1.83 8.13
C LEU A 129 -5.05 2.97 9.11
N TRP A 130 -5.91 3.98 9.22
CA TRP A 130 -5.71 5.05 10.22
C TRP A 130 -6.14 4.62 11.62
N GLN A 131 -7.19 3.80 11.72
CA GLN A 131 -7.69 3.29 12.99
C GLN A 131 -7.09 1.93 13.33
N ASP A 132 -6.84 1.12 12.31
CA ASP A 132 -6.36 -0.25 12.42
C ASP A 132 -5.22 -0.51 11.42
N PRO A 133 -4.02 0.01 11.69
CA PRO A 133 -2.85 -0.22 10.83
C PRO A 133 -2.39 -1.69 10.82
N GLN A 134 -2.91 -2.52 11.72
CA GLN A 134 -2.59 -3.94 11.82
C GLN A 134 -3.62 -4.84 11.12
N GLU A 135 -4.65 -4.27 10.49
CA GLU A 135 -5.63 -5.00 9.68
C GLU A 135 -6.32 -6.14 10.47
N ARG A 136 -6.61 -5.89 11.75
CA ARG A 136 -7.27 -6.84 12.67
C ARG A 136 -8.80 -6.81 12.58
N TYR A 137 -9.38 -5.67 12.25
CA TYR A 137 -10.82 -5.42 12.28
C TYR A 137 -11.30 -4.92 10.92
N ALA A 138 -11.87 -5.84 10.14
CA ALA A 138 -12.52 -5.48 8.87
C ALA A 138 -13.74 -4.60 9.13
N SER A 139 -13.95 -3.62 8.27
CA SER A 139 -15.09 -2.71 8.34
C SER A 139 -16.41 -3.47 8.25
N PRO A 140 -17.46 -3.01 8.95
CA PRO A 140 -18.76 -3.71 9.01
C PRO A 140 -19.47 -3.79 7.65
N PHE A 141 -19.01 -3.05 6.63
CA PHE A 141 -19.62 -3.03 5.30
C PHE A 141 -19.27 -4.26 4.45
N THR A 142 -18.22 -5.02 4.82
CA THR A 142 -17.76 -6.21 4.07
C THR A 142 -17.70 -7.48 4.90
N ALA A 143 -17.92 -7.40 6.21
CA ALA A 143 -17.89 -8.54 7.10
C ALA A 143 -19.21 -9.34 7.00
N GLY A 144 -19.21 -10.38 6.15
CA GLY A 144 -20.23 -11.45 6.17
C GLY A 144 -20.13 -12.38 7.39
N THR A 145 -19.77 -11.86 8.57
CA THR A 145 -19.59 -12.63 9.81
C THR A 145 -20.45 -12.06 10.95
N PRO A 146 -21.14 -12.92 11.72
CA PRO A 146 -22.08 -12.49 12.74
C PRO A 146 -21.32 -11.88 13.92
N ARG A 147 -21.68 -10.63 14.25
CA ARG A 147 -21.60 -9.99 15.58
C ARG A 147 -20.69 -10.69 16.60
N CYS A 148 -19.46 -10.19 16.76
CA CYS A 148 -18.89 -10.04 18.10
C CYS A 148 -19.41 -8.73 18.70
N ALA A 149 -20.72 -8.68 18.94
CA ALA A 149 -21.38 -7.61 19.66
C ALA A 149 -21.17 -7.81 21.16
N SER A 150 -19.98 -7.49 21.68
CA SER A 150 -19.78 -7.42 23.14
C SER A 150 -18.72 -6.42 23.61
N ALA A 151 -17.95 -5.78 22.73
CA ALA A 151 -16.89 -4.86 23.16
C ALA A 151 -17.28 -3.37 23.18
N TRP A 152 -18.51 -3.01 22.81
CA TRP A 152 -19.01 -1.63 22.90
C TRP A 152 -20.40 -1.59 23.52
N ARG A 153 -20.43 -1.36 24.83
CA ARG A 153 -21.52 -0.64 25.50
C ARG A 153 -20.87 0.53 26.28
N PRO A 154 -21.55 1.69 26.35
CA PRO A 154 -21.00 2.91 26.95
C PRO A 154 -20.63 2.74 28.43
#